data_AF-A0A8S4A1A8-F1
#
_entry.id   AF-A0A8S4A1A8-F1
#
_cell.length_a   1.000
_cell.length_b   1.000
_cell.length_c   1.000
_cell.angle_alpha   90.00
_cell.angle_beta   90.00
_cell.angle_gamma   90.00
#
_symmetry.space_group_name_H-M   'P 1'
#
loop_
_entity.id
_entity.type
_entity.pdbx_description
1 polymer ?
#
loop_
_entity_poly.entity_id
_entity_poly.type
_entity_poly.pdbx_seq_one_letter_code
_entity_poly.pdbx_strand_id
1 'polypeptide(L)'
;MTMKFILCLLLLFAFGLSQNWSGDAADRCFCKLHGEVDDCSCKVETLDSLNNNKIYPRLNSLLARNYFRYFKVNLKKPCPFWSDDSRCALRDCHVAVCSKEDVPIKLDSFESHKAHEKNKYTKQSNEDVGYTSGCAEERELSALDTTISEEKKAEFQTWKEHDETLPMFCEIDDEQSNDLEYVDLLLNPERYTGYKGPSPHRIWRSIYQENCFQPEKKIGYGPDRSMSFGPDGSLESAMCLEKRVFYRLISGLHTSINIHLCDKYLFPAKNGFGSGAWDHNLEEFQSKI
;
A
#
# COMPACT_ATOMS: atom_id res chain seq x y z
N MET A 1 -22.43 -5.60 -66.08
CA MET A 1 -21.44 -6.42 -65.35
C MET A 1 -20.65 -5.57 -64.35
N THR A 2 -21.32 -4.69 -63.58
CA THR A 2 -20.67 -3.64 -62.78
C THR A 2 -21.16 -3.63 -61.33
N MET A 3 -22.44 -3.92 -61.10
CA MET A 3 -23.01 -3.90 -59.74
C MET A 3 -22.56 -5.07 -58.85
N LYS A 4 -22.33 -6.26 -59.42
CA LYS A 4 -21.85 -7.44 -58.67
C LYS A 4 -20.37 -7.34 -58.26
N PHE A 5 -19.55 -6.64 -59.05
CA PHE A 5 -18.13 -6.41 -58.73
C PHE A 5 -17.95 -5.40 -57.59
N ILE A 6 -18.79 -4.35 -57.57
CA ILE A 6 -18.78 -3.34 -56.50
C ILE A 6 -19.22 -3.94 -55.17
N LEU A 7 -20.24 -4.81 -55.15
CA LEU A 7 -20.67 -5.49 -53.93
C LEU A 7 -19.61 -6.46 -53.38
N CYS A 8 -18.85 -7.12 -54.26
CA CYS A 8 -17.75 -8.00 -53.85
C CYS A 8 -16.56 -7.21 -53.27
N LEU A 9 -16.23 -6.05 -53.85
CA LEU A 9 -15.22 -5.14 -53.33
C LEU A 9 -15.62 -4.51 -52.00
N LEU A 10 -16.89 -4.16 -51.80
CA LEU A 10 -17.40 -3.63 -50.53
C LEU A 10 -17.42 -4.69 -49.42
N LEU A 11 -17.72 -5.96 -49.74
CA LEU A 11 -17.64 -7.06 -48.78
C LEU A 11 -16.18 -7.41 -48.41
N LEU A 12 -15.24 -7.31 -49.36
CA LEU A 12 -13.80 -7.47 -49.08
C LEU A 12 -13.23 -6.30 -48.27
N PHE A 13 -13.72 -5.07 -48.48
CA PHE A 13 -13.33 -3.90 -47.66
C PHE A 13 -13.95 -3.93 -46.27
N ALA A 14 -15.17 -4.46 -46.12
CA ALA A 14 -15.81 -4.64 -44.82
C ALA A 14 -15.14 -5.73 -43.97
N PHE A 15 -14.59 -6.79 -44.60
CA PHE A 15 -13.76 -7.79 -43.93
C PHE A 15 -12.31 -7.33 -43.66
N GLY A 16 -11.84 -6.27 -44.34
CA GLY A 16 -10.50 -5.70 -44.15
C GLY A 16 -10.37 -4.67 -43.02
N LEU A 17 -11.48 -4.28 -42.38
CA LEU A 17 -11.50 -3.28 -41.30
C LEU A 17 -11.99 -3.83 -39.94
N SER A 18 -12.16 -5.15 -39.80
CA SER A 18 -12.11 -5.76 -38.48
C SER A 18 -10.65 -5.84 -38.06
N GLN A 19 -10.10 -4.72 -37.55
CA GLN A 19 -8.94 -4.81 -36.68
C GLN A 19 -9.32 -5.78 -35.57
N ASN A 20 -8.61 -6.89 -35.53
CA ASN A 20 -8.70 -7.89 -34.49
C ASN A 20 -8.26 -7.21 -33.18
N TRP A 21 -9.18 -6.55 -32.49
CA TRP A 21 -8.97 -6.01 -31.14
C TRP A 21 -9.06 -7.16 -30.15
N SER A 22 -8.09 -8.05 -30.24
CA SER A 22 -7.82 -9.08 -29.24
C SER A 22 -6.41 -8.82 -28.69
N GLY A 23 -6.25 -7.64 -28.09
CA GLY A 23 -5.09 -7.31 -27.26
C GLY A 23 -5.62 -7.13 -25.85
N ASP A 24 -5.13 -7.98 -24.95
CA ASP A 24 -5.45 -7.99 -23.53
C ASP A 24 -5.21 -6.59 -22.94
N ALA A 25 -5.96 -6.19 -21.92
CA ALA A 25 -5.74 -4.87 -21.30
C ALA A 25 -4.32 -4.74 -20.74
N ALA A 26 -3.70 -5.87 -20.38
CA ALA A 26 -2.29 -6.00 -20.03
C ALA A 26 -1.34 -5.53 -21.14
N ASP A 27 -1.61 -5.87 -22.41
CA ASP A 27 -0.73 -5.49 -23.53
C ASP A 27 -0.71 -3.98 -23.78
N ARG A 28 -1.81 -3.28 -23.48
CA ARG A 28 -1.93 -1.83 -23.73
C ARG A 28 -1.19 -0.98 -22.69
N CYS A 29 -1.05 -1.45 -21.46
CA CYS A 29 -0.29 -0.77 -20.41
C CYS A 29 1.23 -0.93 -20.60
N PHE A 30 1.69 -2.04 -21.20
CA PHE A 30 3.11 -2.41 -21.21
C PHE A 30 3.91 -1.98 -22.45
N CYS A 31 3.27 -1.49 -23.52
CA CYS A 31 3.98 -0.97 -24.71
C CYS A 31 4.84 0.31 -24.48
N LYS A 32 4.94 0.81 -23.23
CA LYS A 32 5.75 1.98 -22.86
C LYS A 32 7.00 1.64 -22.04
N LEU A 33 7.24 0.39 -21.67
CA LEU A 33 8.42 -0.02 -20.89
C LEU A 33 9.63 -0.30 -21.80
N HIS A 34 9.98 0.66 -22.63
CA HIS A 34 11.13 0.60 -23.53
C HIS A 34 12.14 1.69 -23.19
N GLY A 35 13.41 1.32 -23.01
CA GLY A 35 14.48 2.28 -22.70
C GLY A 35 15.49 1.80 -21.66
N GLU A 36 16.36 2.72 -21.26
CA GLU A 36 17.33 2.51 -20.19
C GLU A 36 16.72 2.92 -18.84
N VAL A 37 17.07 2.20 -17.79
CA VAL A 37 16.71 2.58 -16.43
C VAL A 37 17.60 3.74 -16.00
N ASP A 38 17.01 4.84 -15.54
CA ASP A 38 17.78 6.02 -15.16
C ASP A 38 18.83 5.72 -14.06
N ASP A 39 20.04 6.28 -14.16
CA ASP A 39 21.28 5.91 -13.43
C ASP A 39 21.72 4.42 -13.47
N CYS A 40 21.10 3.55 -14.28
CA CYS A 40 21.47 2.14 -14.41
C CYS A 40 21.70 1.77 -15.87
N SER A 41 22.86 1.21 -16.22
CA SER A 41 23.16 0.77 -17.58
C SER A 41 22.47 -0.57 -17.93
N CYS A 42 21.15 -0.64 -17.77
CA CYS A 42 20.35 -1.81 -18.10
C CYS A 42 19.06 -1.41 -18.84
N LYS A 43 18.65 -2.28 -19.76
CA LYS A 43 17.42 -2.14 -20.53
C LYS A 43 16.27 -2.76 -19.77
N VAL A 44 15.14 -2.06 -19.73
CA VAL A 44 13.93 -2.53 -19.03
C VAL A 44 13.47 -3.89 -19.56
N GLU A 45 13.54 -4.11 -20.87
CA GLU A 45 13.10 -5.36 -21.51
C GLU A 45 13.98 -6.57 -21.10
N THR A 46 15.27 -6.31 -20.86
CA THR A 46 16.19 -7.37 -20.40
C THR A 46 15.87 -7.77 -18.97
N LEU A 47 15.59 -6.78 -18.11
CA LEU A 47 15.19 -7.02 -16.72
C LEU A 47 13.86 -7.75 -16.64
N ASP A 48 12.87 -7.32 -17.42
CA ASP A 48 11.54 -7.92 -17.45
C ASP A 48 11.61 -9.40 -17.86
N SER A 49 12.30 -9.69 -18.97
CA SER A 49 12.47 -11.07 -19.44
C SER A 49 13.25 -11.93 -18.44
N LEU A 50 14.30 -11.39 -17.81
CA LEU A 50 15.07 -12.11 -16.80
C LEU A 50 14.20 -12.42 -15.56
N ASN A 51 13.49 -11.42 -15.05
CA ASN A 51 12.64 -11.56 -13.88
C ASN A 51 11.51 -12.56 -14.14
N ASN A 52 10.68 -12.30 -15.14
CA ASN A 52 9.44 -13.03 -15.36
C ASN A 52 9.69 -14.46 -15.87
N ASN A 53 10.72 -14.67 -16.70
CA ASN A 53 10.94 -15.98 -17.33
C ASN A 53 11.96 -16.86 -16.59
N LYS A 54 12.90 -16.28 -15.83
CA LYS A 54 14.02 -17.04 -15.22
C LYS A 54 14.01 -17.02 -13.70
N ILE A 55 13.79 -15.86 -13.09
CA ILE A 55 13.94 -15.67 -11.64
C ILE A 55 12.62 -15.95 -10.92
N TYR A 56 11.54 -15.27 -11.29
CA TYR A 56 10.26 -15.29 -10.59
C TYR A 56 9.69 -16.70 -10.38
N PRO A 57 9.68 -17.62 -11.37
CA PRO A 57 9.16 -18.98 -11.14
C PRO A 57 9.95 -19.77 -10.09
N ARG A 58 11.27 -19.56 -10.02
CA ARG A 58 12.15 -20.23 -9.04
C ARG A 58 12.01 -19.60 -7.66
N LEU A 59 11.97 -18.27 -7.62
CA LEU A 59 11.80 -17.51 -6.38
C LEU A 59 10.45 -17.84 -5.74
N ASN A 60 9.37 -17.85 -6.51
CA ASN A 60 8.03 -18.19 -6.01
C ASN A 60 7.98 -19.62 -5.44
N SER A 61 8.68 -20.58 -6.06
CA SER A 61 8.79 -21.94 -5.51
C SER A 61 9.62 -22.01 -4.22
N LEU A 62 10.60 -21.12 -4.06
CA LEU A 62 11.44 -21.03 -2.88
C LEU A 62 10.70 -20.39 -1.70
N LEU A 63 9.95 -19.32 -1.95
CA LEU A 63 9.17 -18.60 -0.94
C LEU A 63 8.05 -19.46 -0.32
N ALA A 64 7.55 -20.47 -1.05
CA ALA A 64 6.59 -21.42 -0.52
C ALA A 64 7.19 -22.49 0.42
N ARG A 65 8.52 -22.56 0.57
CA ARG A 65 9.20 -23.52 1.45
C ARG A 65 9.11 -23.06 2.91
N ASN A 66 9.05 -24.01 3.85
CA ASN A 66 8.89 -23.73 5.29
C ASN A 66 9.87 -22.66 5.80
N TYR A 67 11.14 -22.70 5.38
CA TYR A 67 12.14 -21.74 5.85
C TYR A 67 11.82 -20.28 5.47
N PHE A 68 11.26 -20.03 4.28
CA PHE A 68 10.96 -18.67 3.78
C PHE A 68 9.52 -18.24 4.02
N ARG A 69 8.63 -19.20 4.26
CA ARG A 69 7.18 -18.98 4.44
C ARG A 69 6.84 -18.36 5.79
N TYR A 70 7.57 -18.71 6.85
CA TYR A 70 7.26 -18.24 8.19
C TYR A 70 8.17 -17.09 8.57
N PHE A 71 7.58 -15.99 9.01
CA PHE A 71 8.29 -14.78 9.41
C PHE A 71 8.07 -14.51 10.90
N LYS A 72 9.14 -14.30 11.65
CA LYS A 72 9.10 -14.00 13.09
C LYS A 72 9.04 -12.49 13.28
N VAL A 73 7.98 -11.99 13.91
CA VAL A 73 7.72 -10.54 14.01
C VAL A 73 7.01 -10.18 15.32
N ASN A 74 7.27 -8.98 15.85
CA ASN A 74 6.55 -8.40 16.98
C ASN A 74 5.56 -7.35 16.48
N LEU A 75 4.27 -7.68 16.47
CA LEU A 75 3.19 -6.81 15.99
C LEU A 75 2.51 -5.99 17.10
N LYS A 76 2.92 -6.18 18.37
CA LYS A 76 2.31 -5.54 19.55
C LYS A 76 3.11 -4.34 20.06
N LYS A 77 4.20 -3.99 19.37
CA LYS A 77 5.07 -2.88 19.77
C LYS A 77 4.31 -1.54 19.69
N PRO A 78 4.24 -0.77 20.79
CA PRO A 78 3.58 0.52 20.76
C PRO A 78 4.39 1.52 19.94
N CYS A 79 3.71 2.44 19.24
CA CYS A 79 4.38 3.51 18.51
C CYS A 79 5.04 4.49 19.51
N PRO A 80 6.35 4.78 19.39
CA PRO A 80 7.05 5.67 20.31
C PRO A 80 6.86 7.17 19.99
N PHE A 81 6.34 7.50 18.80
CA PHE A 81 6.30 8.88 18.29
C PHE A 81 4.95 9.56 18.45
N TRP A 82 3.85 8.81 18.32
CA TRP A 82 2.50 9.31 18.49
C TRP A 82 1.60 8.22 19.07
N SER A 83 0.54 8.63 19.77
CA SER A 83 -0.55 7.72 20.07
C SER A 83 -1.15 7.24 18.76
N ASP A 84 -1.45 5.95 18.69
CA ASP A 84 -2.16 5.40 17.54
C ASP A 84 -3.44 6.24 17.30
N ASP A 85 -3.69 6.59 16.04
CA ASP A 85 -4.87 7.36 15.64
C ASP A 85 -6.10 6.45 15.63
N SER A 86 -6.22 5.58 16.64
CA SER A 86 -7.19 4.49 16.85
C SER A 86 -8.64 4.96 16.95
N ARG A 87 -9.02 6.06 16.29
CA ARG A 87 -10.37 6.33 15.84
C ARG A 87 -10.77 5.15 14.95
N CYS A 88 -11.28 4.13 15.63
CA CYS A 88 -11.66 2.82 15.15
C CYS A 88 -10.54 1.76 15.05
N ALA A 89 -9.79 1.45 16.13
CA ALA A 89 -8.98 0.20 16.16
C ALA A 89 -9.41 -0.86 17.21
N LEU A 90 -10.23 -0.51 18.21
CA LEU A 90 -10.72 -1.49 19.20
C LEU A 90 -12.15 -1.94 18.89
N ARG A 91 -12.40 -3.26 18.99
CA ARG A 91 -13.72 -3.90 18.84
C ARG A 91 -14.76 -3.32 19.80
N ASP A 92 -14.32 -2.85 20.97
CA ASP A 92 -15.19 -2.40 22.07
C ASP A 92 -15.31 -0.86 22.18
N CYS A 93 -14.80 -0.09 21.20
CA CYS A 93 -14.93 1.38 21.18
C CYS A 93 -16.19 1.83 20.41
N HIS A 94 -17.28 1.09 20.54
CA HIS A 94 -18.59 1.48 20.01
C HIS A 94 -19.32 2.30 21.08
N VAL A 95 -19.34 3.62 20.94
CA VAL A 95 -20.34 4.42 21.66
C VAL A 95 -21.68 4.04 21.05
N ALA A 96 -22.51 3.30 21.80
CA ALA A 96 -23.88 3.03 21.40
C ALA A 96 -24.58 4.36 21.13
N VAL A 97 -25.29 4.46 20.00
CA VAL A 97 -26.16 5.61 19.75
C VAL A 97 -27.20 5.62 20.86
N CYS A 98 -27.07 6.56 21.79
CA CYS A 98 -28.07 6.77 22.83
C CYS A 98 -29.41 7.07 22.16
N SER A 99 -30.49 6.48 22.65
CA SER A 99 -31.83 6.96 22.30
C SER A 99 -31.96 8.41 22.80
N LYS A 100 -32.89 9.18 22.22
CA LYS A 100 -33.12 10.57 22.67
C LYS A 100 -33.56 10.64 24.13
N GLU A 101 -34.03 9.52 24.68
CA GLU A 101 -34.46 9.35 26.06
C GLU A 101 -33.29 9.08 27.03
N ASP A 102 -32.19 8.51 26.53
CA ASP A 102 -30.99 8.17 27.33
C ASP A 102 -30.00 9.33 27.48
N VAL A 103 -30.17 10.39 26.69
CA VAL A 103 -29.40 11.63 26.81
C VAL A 103 -30.09 12.49 27.87
N PRO A 104 -29.43 12.86 28.99
CA PRO A 104 -30.07 13.68 30.01
C PRO A 104 -30.53 15.02 29.42
N ILE A 105 -31.83 15.13 29.16
CA ILE A 105 -32.49 16.37 28.74
C ILE A 105 -32.48 17.31 29.94
N LYS A 106 -31.41 18.12 30.05
CA LYS A 106 -31.45 19.45 30.66
C LYS A 106 -30.39 20.34 30.02
N LEU A 107 -30.74 20.96 28.90
CA LEU A 107 -30.17 22.26 28.53
C LEU A 107 -31.28 23.30 28.29
N ASP A 108 -32.40 23.19 28.99
CA ASP A 108 -33.52 24.14 28.94
C ASP A 108 -33.38 25.29 29.94
N SER A 109 -32.15 25.77 30.21
CA SER A 109 -31.99 26.94 31.08
C SER A 109 -30.79 27.81 30.76
N PHE A 110 -30.67 28.27 29.51
CA PHE A 110 -29.97 29.52 29.21
C PHE A 110 -30.72 30.30 28.13
N GLU A 111 -31.92 30.77 28.46
CA GLU A 111 -32.40 32.01 27.89
C GLU A 111 -31.62 33.18 28.53
N SER A 112 -31.22 34.11 27.67
CA SER A 112 -30.52 35.37 27.95
C SER A 112 -28.99 35.31 27.88
N HIS A 113 -28.44 35.40 26.67
CA HIS A 113 -27.68 36.59 26.27
C HIS A 113 -27.73 36.76 24.74
N LYS A 114 -28.32 37.87 24.30
CA LYS A 114 -28.20 38.41 22.94
C LYS A 114 -26.72 38.61 22.60
N ALA A 115 -26.41 38.41 21.31
CA ALA A 115 -25.13 38.66 20.64
C ALA A 115 -24.09 37.53 20.73
N HIS A 116 -24.19 36.55 19.82
CA HIS A 116 -23.13 36.22 18.88
C HIS A 116 -23.70 35.34 17.77
N GLU A 117 -24.06 35.96 16.64
CA GLU A 117 -24.12 35.26 15.36
C GLU A 117 -22.73 34.69 15.06
N LYS A 118 -22.60 33.36 15.20
CA LYS A 118 -21.73 32.45 14.44
C LYS A 118 -21.71 31.10 15.14
N ASN A 119 -22.75 30.30 14.92
CA ASN A 119 -22.58 28.85 15.00
C ASN A 119 -21.50 28.50 13.95
N LYS A 120 -20.34 28.05 14.41
CA LYS A 120 -19.13 27.82 13.60
C LYS A 120 -19.26 26.63 12.63
N TYR A 121 -20.41 25.97 12.63
CA TYR A 121 -20.68 24.74 11.90
C TYR A 121 -22.06 24.83 11.25
N THR A 122 -22.08 24.74 9.93
CA THR A 122 -23.29 24.70 9.10
C THR A 122 -24.04 23.39 9.35
N LYS A 123 -25.37 23.35 9.17
CA LYS A 123 -26.13 22.08 9.24
C LYS A 123 -25.58 21.01 8.28
N GLN A 124 -24.94 21.45 7.21
CA GLN A 124 -24.26 20.64 6.22
C GLN A 124 -22.97 19.94 6.74
N SER A 125 -22.34 20.45 7.81
CA SER A 125 -21.21 19.76 8.47
C SER A 125 -21.67 18.69 9.48
N ASN A 126 -22.97 18.64 9.78
CA ASN A 126 -23.62 17.60 10.59
C ASN A 126 -24.45 16.63 9.73
N GLU A 127 -24.48 16.80 8.41
CA GLU A 127 -24.93 15.75 7.51
C GLU A 127 -23.80 14.72 7.45
N ASP A 128 -23.89 13.73 8.33
CA ASP A 128 -23.11 12.50 8.29
C ASP A 128 -23.45 11.75 6.99
N VAL A 129 -22.76 12.13 5.91
CA VAL A 129 -22.78 11.37 4.66
C VAL A 129 -21.88 10.14 4.85
N GLY A 130 -22.42 9.12 5.52
CA GLY A 130 -22.14 7.72 5.24
C GLY A 130 -20.72 7.18 5.47
N TYR A 131 -19.93 7.72 6.41
CA TYR A 131 -18.55 7.24 6.63
C TYR A 131 -18.38 6.26 7.80
N THR A 132 -19.45 5.77 8.41
CA THR A 132 -19.38 4.77 9.50
C THR A 132 -19.20 3.33 8.98
N SER A 133 -19.52 3.06 7.71
CA SER A 133 -19.40 1.71 7.11
C SER A 133 -17.97 1.32 6.71
N GLY A 134 -17.10 2.28 6.39
CA GLY A 134 -15.76 1.99 5.83
C GLY A 134 -14.74 1.49 6.85
N CYS A 135 -14.86 1.90 8.12
CA CYS A 135 -13.90 1.55 9.17
C CYS A 135 -14.01 0.08 9.63
N ALA A 136 -15.17 -0.55 9.49
CA ALA A 136 -15.34 -1.97 9.85
C ALA A 136 -14.68 -2.88 8.79
N GLU A 137 -14.88 -2.57 7.52
CA GLU A 137 -14.30 -3.29 6.39
C GLU A 137 -12.77 -3.18 6.39
N GLU A 138 -12.20 -1.99 6.61
CA GLU A 138 -10.74 -1.79 6.69
C GLU A 138 -10.08 -2.64 7.79
N ARG A 139 -10.75 -2.84 8.93
CA ARG A 139 -10.26 -3.70 10.02
C ARG A 139 -10.24 -5.17 9.65
N GLU A 140 -11.31 -5.65 9.01
CA GLU A 140 -11.39 -7.05 8.58
C GLU A 140 -10.37 -7.36 7.50
N LEU A 141 -10.11 -6.41 6.60
CA LEU A 141 -9.12 -6.57 5.53
C LEU A 141 -7.67 -6.48 6.02
N SER A 142 -7.43 -5.74 7.11
CA SER A 142 -6.10 -5.58 7.71
C SER A 142 -5.77 -6.62 8.78
N ALA A 143 -6.74 -7.45 9.19
CA ALA A 143 -6.54 -8.47 10.20
C ALA A 143 -5.65 -9.61 9.67
N LEU A 144 -4.64 -9.97 10.46
CA LEU A 144 -3.73 -11.07 10.14
C LEU A 144 -4.32 -12.41 10.58
N ASP A 145 -4.16 -13.42 9.73
CA ASP A 145 -4.38 -14.81 10.07
C ASP A 145 -3.13 -15.36 10.78
N THR A 146 -3.20 -15.46 12.10
CA THR A 146 -2.12 -15.97 12.95
C THR A 146 -2.27 -17.47 13.23
N THR A 147 -3.06 -18.20 12.43
CA THR A 147 -3.25 -19.63 12.64
C THR A 147 -2.00 -20.42 12.26
N ILE A 148 -1.49 -21.18 13.22
CA ILE A 148 -0.31 -22.04 13.06
C ILE A 148 -0.60 -23.38 13.72
N SER A 149 -0.34 -24.48 13.00
CA SER A 149 -0.56 -25.82 13.54
C SER A 149 0.43 -26.16 14.65
N GLU A 150 0.00 -26.99 15.59
CA GLU A 150 0.84 -27.41 16.73
C GLU A 150 2.12 -28.15 16.28
N GLU A 151 2.06 -28.90 15.18
CA GLU A 151 3.24 -29.53 14.56
C GLU A 151 4.29 -28.48 14.16
N LYS A 152 3.86 -27.36 13.55
CA LYS A 152 4.78 -26.29 13.14
C LYS A 152 5.35 -25.51 14.32
N LYS A 153 4.56 -25.33 15.38
CA LYS A 153 5.06 -24.75 16.63
C LYS A 153 6.20 -25.58 17.23
N ALA A 154 6.11 -26.91 17.16
CA ALA A 154 7.19 -27.80 17.60
C ALA A 154 8.44 -27.69 16.69
N GLU A 155 8.26 -27.55 15.38
CA GLU A 155 9.38 -27.29 14.45
C GLU A 155 10.11 -25.98 14.79
N PHE A 156 9.38 -24.90 15.07
CA PHE A 156 9.98 -23.60 15.42
C PHE A 156 10.80 -23.65 16.71
N GLN A 157 10.38 -24.45 17.68
CA GLN A 157 11.15 -24.68 18.89
C GLN A 157 12.49 -25.37 18.58
N THR A 158 12.48 -26.32 17.65
CA THR A 158 13.71 -26.98 17.18
C THR A 158 14.63 -26.00 16.46
N TRP A 159 14.08 -25.08 15.66
CA TRP A 159 14.86 -24.04 14.96
C TRP A 159 15.51 -23.09 15.95
N LYS A 160 14.74 -22.64 16.95
CA LYS A 160 15.24 -21.79 18.03
C LYS A 160 16.40 -22.44 18.78
N GLU A 161 16.26 -23.72 19.15
CA GLU A 161 17.33 -24.46 19.83
C GLU A 161 18.59 -24.57 18.97
N HIS A 162 18.45 -24.79 17.66
CA HIS A 162 19.58 -24.82 16.75
C HIS A 162 20.26 -23.44 16.64
N ASP A 163 19.49 -22.38 16.44
CA ASP A 163 20.01 -21.02 16.26
C ASP A 163 20.71 -20.51 17.53
N GLU A 164 20.20 -20.86 18.72
CA GLU A 164 20.84 -20.56 20.01
C GLU A 164 22.19 -21.27 20.20
N THR A 165 22.47 -22.36 19.47
CA THR A 165 23.79 -23.01 19.49
C THR A 165 24.84 -22.31 18.64
N LEU A 166 24.41 -21.43 17.73
CA LEU A 166 25.30 -20.72 16.82
C LEU A 166 25.81 -19.43 17.48
N PRO A 167 27.03 -18.98 17.14
CA PRO A 167 27.53 -17.70 17.62
C PRO A 167 26.68 -16.57 17.03
N MET A 168 25.83 -15.96 17.85
CA MET A 168 25.07 -14.77 17.45
C MET A 168 26.02 -13.62 17.12
N PHE A 169 26.08 -13.23 15.85
CA PHE A 169 26.96 -12.17 15.37
C PHE A 169 26.30 -10.78 15.41
N CYS A 170 24.97 -10.73 15.53
CA CYS A 170 24.16 -9.52 15.59
C CYS A 170 23.07 -9.67 16.65
N GLU A 171 22.96 -8.71 17.58
CA GLU A 171 21.73 -8.53 18.35
C GLU A 171 20.71 -7.89 17.39
N ILE A 172 19.69 -8.65 17.00
CA ILE A 172 18.56 -8.08 16.27
C ILE A 172 17.69 -7.39 17.31
N ASP A 173 17.47 -6.08 17.16
CA ASP A 173 16.52 -5.34 17.98
C ASP A 173 15.18 -6.07 18.00
N ASP A 174 14.59 -6.20 19.18
CA ASP A 174 13.34 -6.93 19.45
C ASP A 174 13.41 -8.47 19.53
N GLU A 175 14.53 -9.16 19.26
CA GLU A 175 14.59 -10.65 19.36
C GLU A 175 14.42 -11.21 20.78
N GLN A 176 14.67 -10.39 21.80
CA GLN A 176 14.46 -10.73 23.21
C GLN A 176 13.04 -10.42 23.70
N SER A 177 12.18 -9.84 22.85
CA SER A 177 10.79 -9.61 23.20
C SER A 177 10.04 -10.93 23.30
N ASN A 178 9.36 -11.16 24.42
CA ASN A 178 8.46 -12.30 24.60
C ASN A 178 7.23 -12.24 23.68
N ASP A 179 7.02 -11.11 22.98
CA ASP A 179 5.90 -10.86 22.07
C ASP A 179 6.20 -11.17 20.60
N LEU A 180 7.32 -11.83 20.30
CA LEU A 180 7.62 -12.31 18.95
C LEU A 180 6.75 -13.52 18.60
N GLU A 181 6.03 -13.42 17.50
CA GLU A 181 5.18 -14.49 16.99
C GLU A 181 5.60 -14.83 15.56
N TYR A 182 5.52 -16.11 15.21
CA TYR A 182 5.64 -16.52 13.81
C TYR A 182 4.33 -16.22 13.09
N VAL A 183 4.43 -15.78 11.84
CA VAL A 183 3.30 -15.54 10.94
C VAL A 183 3.55 -16.28 9.63
N ASP A 184 2.51 -16.92 9.10
CA ASP A 184 2.53 -17.59 7.81
C ASP A 184 2.26 -16.59 6.68
N LEU A 185 3.28 -16.30 5.86
CA LEU A 185 3.19 -15.34 4.77
C LEU A 185 2.27 -15.81 3.62
N LEU A 186 2.01 -17.12 3.48
CA LEU A 186 1.09 -17.61 2.45
C LEU A 186 -0.38 -17.39 2.84
N LEU A 187 -0.69 -17.35 4.14
CA LEU A 187 -2.03 -17.00 4.64
C LEU A 187 -2.23 -15.47 4.66
N ASN A 188 -1.15 -14.71 4.71
CA ASN A 188 -1.14 -13.25 4.82
C ASN A 188 -0.44 -12.59 3.62
N PRO A 189 -0.95 -12.74 2.38
CA PRO A 189 -0.37 -12.09 1.22
C PRO A 189 -0.57 -10.57 1.29
N GLU A 190 0.42 -9.81 0.81
CA GLU A 190 0.28 -8.36 0.60
C GLU A 190 -0.81 -8.10 -0.45
N ARG A 191 -1.82 -7.30 -0.08
CA ARG A 191 -2.98 -6.95 -0.90
C ARG A 191 -3.64 -5.67 -0.41
N TYR A 192 -4.68 -5.21 -1.10
CA TYR A 192 -5.45 -4.05 -0.66
C TYR A 192 -6.10 -4.30 0.71
N THR A 193 -5.80 -3.43 1.68
CA THR A 193 -6.34 -3.51 3.06
C THR A 193 -7.33 -2.40 3.40
N GLY A 194 -7.54 -1.45 2.51
CA GLY A 194 -8.31 -0.23 2.80
C GLY A 194 -7.54 0.85 3.56
N TYR A 195 -6.28 0.60 3.96
CA TYR A 195 -5.48 1.55 4.71
C TYR A 195 -5.19 2.83 3.92
N LYS A 196 -5.88 3.93 4.28
CA LYS A 196 -5.86 5.20 3.54
C LYS A 196 -6.02 6.42 4.44
N GLY A 197 -5.78 7.60 3.89
CA GLY A 197 -6.02 8.87 4.57
C GLY A 197 -4.81 9.39 5.38
N PRO A 198 -5.04 10.20 6.43
CA PRO A 198 -3.96 10.92 7.12
C PRO A 198 -2.90 10.02 7.79
N SER A 199 -3.29 8.83 8.29
CA SER A 199 -2.37 7.92 8.97
C SER A 199 -1.26 7.41 8.06
N PRO A 200 -1.53 6.72 6.92
CA PRO A 200 -0.47 6.30 6.00
C PRO A 200 0.34 7.47 5.45
N HIS A 201 -0.28 8.63 5.21
CA HIS A 201 0.45 9.83 4.76
C HIS A 201 1.47 10.32 5.79
N ARG A 202 1.16 10.25 7.10
CA ARG A 202 2.10 10.58 8.17
C ARG A 202 3.25 9.58 8.22
N ILE A 203 2.96 8.29 8.09
CA ILE A 203 3.98 7.22 8.08
C ILE A 203 4.96 7.46 6.93
N TRP A 204 4.47 7.55 5.69
CA TRP A 204 5.32 7.76 4.52
C TRP A 204 6.10 9.06 4.62
N ARG A 205 5.45 10.16 5.02
CA ARG A 205 6.15 11.44 5.23
C ARG A 205 7.31 11.30 6.21
N SER A 206 7.12 10.58 7.31
CA SER A 206 8.17 10.36 8.30
C SER A 206 9.33 9.55 7.70
N ILE A 207 9.03 8.45 7.00
CA ILE A 207 10.05 7.61 6.33
C ILE A 207 10.88 8.43 5.32
N TYR A 208 10.23 9.22 4.46
CA TYR A 208 10.96 10.08 3.51
C TYR A 208 11.76 11.19 4.19
N GLN A 209 11.34 11.65 5.37
CA GLN A 209 12.04 12.67 6.15
C GLN A 209 13.27 12.14 6.91
N GLU A 210 13.41 10.82 7.07
CA GLU A 210 14.65 10.18 7.56
C GLU A 210 15.82 10.31 6.58
N ASN A 211 15.59 10.80 5.35
CA ASN A 211 16.63 11.06 4.35
C ASN A 211 17.51 12.27 4.72
N CYS A 212 18.37 12.10 5.74
CA CYS A 212 19.15 13.17 6.34
C CYS A 212 20.68 13.06 6.13
N PHE A 213 21.15 12.36 5.08
CA PHE A 213 22.58 12.25 4.79
C PHE A 213 23.23 13.63 4.61
N GLN A 214 24.30 13.94 5.33
CA GLN A 214 24.99 15.22 5.20
C GLN A 214 26.14 15.07 4.18
N PRO A 215 26.31 16.00 3.22
CA PRO A 215 27.50 16.00 2.38
C PRO A 215 28.77 16.14 3.24
N GLU A 216 29.82 15.38 2.89
CA GLU A 216 31.13 15.41 3.58
C GLU A 216 31.74 16.83 3.64
N LYS A 217 31.37 17.70 2.71
CA LYS A 217 31.79 19.11 2.70
C LYS A 217 30.58 19.99 2.98
N LYS A 218 30.55 20.59 4.17
CA LYS A 218 29.71 21.77 4.45
C LYS A 218 30.17 22.92 3.53
N ILE A 219 29.59 23.03 2.34
CA ILE A 219 29.70 24.25 1.56
C ILE A 219 28.71 25.24 2.17
N GLY A 220 29.23 26.18 2.98
CA GLY A 220 28.54 27.43 3.33
C GLY A 220 27.67 27.41 4.59
N TYR A 221 27.87 28.41 5.44
CA TYR A 221 27.06 28.73 6.62
C TYR A 221 25.68 29.26 6.23
N GLY A 222 24.60 28.74 6.82
CA GLY A 222 23.26 29.35 6.76
C GLY A 222 22.13 28.38 7.11
N PRO A 223 21.04 28.82 7.79
CA PRO A 223 19.90 27.99 8.08
C PRO A 223 18.93 28.07 6.89
N ASP A 224 19.16 27.27 5.85
CA ASP A 224 18.14 27.14 4.81
C ASP A 224 17.76 25.68 4.58
N ARG A 225 16.56 25.34 5.05
CA ARG A 225 15.85 24.09 4.78
C ARG A 225 14.96 24.27 3.53
N SER A 226 15.42 25.02 2.54
CA SER A 226 14.75 25.19 1.26
C SER A 226 15.07 24.01 0.35
N MET A 227 14.03 23.45 -0.30
CA MET A 227 14.15 22.54 -1.44
C MET A 227 15.04 23.21 -2.49
N SER A 228 16.32 22.86 -2.46
CA SER A 228 17.25 23.26 -3.51
C SER A 228 16.93 22.37 -4.71
N PHE A 229 16.51 22.96 -5.82
CA PHE A 229 16.45 22.30 -7.12
C PHE A 229 17.83 22.45 -7.75
N GLY A 230 18.35 21.39 -8.37
CA GLY A 230 19.67 21.49 -8.98
C GLY A 230 19.63 22.27 -10.29
N PRO A 231 20.76 22.38 -11.00
CA PRO A 231 20.90 23.25 -12.17
C PRO A 231 19.94 22.92 -13.34
N ASP A 232 19.31 21.75 -13.35
CA ASP A 232 18.30 21.34 -14.33
C ASP A 232 16.84 21.48 -13.83
N GLY A 233 16.63 21.96 -12.59
CA GLY A 233 15.31 22.05 -11.97
C GLY A 233 14.80 20.74 -11.34
N SER A 234 15.57 19.65 -11.36
CA SER A 234 15.21 18.39 -10.70
C SER A 234 15.64 18.38 -9.23
N LEU A 235 14.84 17.73 -8.38
CA LEU A 235 15.16 17.49 -6.98
C LEU A 235 16.35 16.52 -6.85
N GLU A 236 16.50 15.61 -7.80
CA GLU A 236 17.53 14.56 -7.83
C GLU A 236 18.93 15.12 -8.09
N SER A 237 19.04 16.15 -8.92
CA SER A 237 20.32 16.82 -9.22
C SER A 237 20.85 17.66 -8.07
N ALA A 238 20.00 18.00 -7.08
CA ALA A 238 20.40 18.68 -5.85
C ALA A 238 20.79 17.74 -4.69
N MET A 239 20.58 16.43 -4.83
CA MET A 239 20.82 15.44 -3.79
C MET A 239 22.19 14.77 -3.95
N CYS A 240 22.91 14.53 -2.84
CA CYS A 240 24.09 13.67 -2.81
C CYS A 240 23.71 12.23 -3.16
N LEU A 241 24.68 11.41 -3.58
CA LEU A 241 24.44 10.05 -4.06
C LEU A 241 23.66 9.21 -3.04
N GLU A 242 24.05 9.24 -1.77
CA GLU A 242 23.42 8.47 -0.69
C GLU A 242 21.97 8.90 -0.48
N LYS A 243 21.70 10.21 -0.52
CA LYS A 243 20.34 10.73 -0.44
C LYS A 243 19.49 10.24 -1.60
N ARG A 244 20.04 10.25 -2.81
CA ARG A 244 19.35 9.80 -4.03
C ARG A 244 19.07 8.30 -3.97
N VAL A 245 20.05 7.49 -3.57
CA VAL A 245 19.89 6.05 -3.39
C VAL A 245 18.81 5.75 -2.35
N PHE A 246 18.84 6.39 -1.18
CA PHE A 246 17.79 6.21 -0.17
C PHE A 246 16.41 6.57 -0.72
N TYR A 247 16.28 7.73 -1.36
CA TYR A 247 15.01 8.16 -1.94
C TYR A 247 14.48 7.16 -2.97
N ARG A 248 15.34 6.68 -3.88
CA ARG A 248 14.96 5.71 -4.92
C ARG A 248 14.58 4.36 -4.34
N LEU A 249 15.27 3.89 -3.29
CA LEU A 249 14.91 2.64 -2.60
C LEU A 249 13.54 2.73 -1.92
N ILE A 250 13.30 3.81 -1.17
CA ILE A 250 12.01 4.03 -0.49
C ILE A 250 10.89 4.26 -1.52
N SER A 251 11.15 5.02 -2.58
CA SER A 251 10.20 5.23 -3.68
C SER A 251 9.87 3.92 -4.38
N GLY A 252 10.86 3.08 -4.69
CA GLY A 252 10.65 1.78 -5.30
C GLY A 252 9.84 0.84 -4.41
N LEU A 253 10.09 0.84 -3.09
CA LEU A 253 9.30 0.09 -2.12
C LEU A 253 7.85 0.60 -2.07
N HIS A 254 7.65 1.91 -1.98
CA HIS A 254 6.31 2.51 -1.97
C HIS A 254 5.53 2.19 -3.25
N THR A 255 6.19 2.27 -4.42
CA THR A 255 5.63 1.86 -5.71
C THR A 255 5.30 0.36 -5.72
N SER A 256 6.18 -0.51 -5.22
CA SER A 256 5.92 -1.96 -5.13
C SER A 256 4.65 -2.27 -4.34
N ILE A 257 4.49 -1.66 -3.16
CA ILE A 257 3.29 -1.82 -2.32
C ILE A 257 2.04 -1.34 -3.07
N ASN A 258 2.13 -0.19 -3.73
CA ASN A 258 1.04 0.36 -4.53
C ASN A 258 0.67 -0.52 -5.74
N ILE A 259 1.63 -1.23 -6.34
CA ILE A 259 1.35 -2.19 -7.40
C ILE A 259 0.64 -3.43 -6.83
N HIS A 260 1.08 -3.97 -5.70
CA HIS A 260 0.44 -5.14 -5.08
C HIS A 260 -1.01 -4.87 -4.66
N LEU A 261 -1.31 -3.71 -4.10
CA LEU A 261 -2.70 -3.34 -3.77
C LEU A 261 -3.56 -3.14 -5.02
N CYS A 262 -2.99 -2.73 -6.16
CA CYS A 262 -3.73 -2.63 -7.41
C CYS A 262 -3.93 -4.01 -8.06
N ASP A 263 -2.95 -4.90 -7.95
CA ASP A 263 -3.01 -6.27 -8.49
C ASP A 263 -3.96 -7.18 -7.70
N LYS A 264 -4.05 -6.96 -6.39
CA LYS A 264 -4.91 -7.69 -5.47
C LYS A 264 -5.87 -6.71 -4.79
N TYR A 265 -6.75 -6.12 -5.58
CA TYR A 265 -7.76 -5.16 -5.14
C TYR A 265 -9.08 -5.86 -4.82
N LEU A 266 -9.76 -5.45 -3.75
CA LEU A 266 -11.08 -6.00 -3.41
C LEU A 266 -12.20 -5.20 -4.09
N PHE A 267 -12.91 -5.83 -5.01
CA PHE A 267 -14.13 -5.28 -5.59
C PHE A 267 -15.36 -5.68 -4.75
N PRO A 268 -16.30 -4.74 -4.53
CA PRO A 268 -17.55 -5.05 -3.85
C PRO A 268 -18.37 -6.06 -4.66
N ALA A 269 -19.23 -6.83 -3.98
CA ALA A 269 -20.10 -7.78 -4.65
C ALA A 269 -21.03 -7.07 -5.66
N LYS A 270 -21.11 -7.60 -6.90
CA LYS A 270 -21.83 -6.97 -8.03
C LYS A 270 -23.30 -6.65 -7.75
N ASN A 271 -23.92 -7.34 -6.79
CA ASN A 271 -25.33 -7.17 -6.42
C ASN A 271 -25.53 -6.63 -4.99
N GLY A 272 -24.48 -6.18 -4.31
CA GLY A 272 -24.53 -5.74 -2.91
C GLY A 272 -24.77 -6.85 -1.88
N PHE A 273 -24.97 -8.09 -2.32
CA PHE A 273 -25.10 -9.28 -1.49
C PHE A 273 -24.00 -10.28 -1.86
N GLY A 274 -23.21 -10.69 -0.86
CA GLY A 274 -22.12 -11.66 -1.01
C GLY A 274 -20.75 -11.10 -0.63
N SER A 275 -19.74 -11.97 -0.60
CA SER A 275 -18.34 -11.58 -0.39
C SER A 275 -17.80 -10.84 -1.63
N GLY A 276 -16.97 -9.82 -1.42
CA GLY A 276 -16.23 -9.17 -2.49
C GLY A 276 -15.31 -10.13 -3.26
N ALA A 277 -14.85 -9.71 -4.43
CA ALA A 277 -13.94 -10.48 -5.27
C ALA A 277 -12.59 -9.77 -5.40
N TRP A 278 -11.49 -10.53 -5.30
CA TRP A 278 -10.14 -10.01 -5.49
C TRP A 278 -9.78 -10.07 -6.97
N ASP A 279 -9.42 -8.93 -7.56
CA ASP A 279 -9.05 -8.81 -8.97
C ASP A 279 -8.13 -7.60 -9.22
N HIS A 280 -7.63 -7.48 -10.45
CA HIS A 280 -6.76 -6.39 -10.88
C HIS A 280 -7.55 -5.09 -11.09
N ASN A 281 -7.16 -4.02 -10.41
CA ASN A 281 -7.75 -2.70 -10.56
C ASN A 281 -6.87 -1.79 -11.43
N LEU A 282 -7.17 -1.77 -12.73
CA LEU A 282 -6.44 -0.96 -13.71
C LEU A 282 -6.63 0.55 -13.50
N GLU A 283 -7.79 1.00 -13.02
CA GLU A 283 -8.06 2.41 -12.76
C GLU A 283 -7.20 2.91 -11.59
N GLU A 284 -7.12 2.13 -10.51
CA GLU A 284 -6.27 2.44 -9.35
C GLU A 284 -4.79 2.40 -9.73
N PHE A 285 -4.38 1.43 -10.57
CA PHE A 285 -3.01 1.35 -11.09
C PHE A 285 -2.62 2.62 -11.86
N GLN A 286 -3.45 3.06 -12.81
CA GLN A 286 -3.21 4.28 -13.61
C GLN A 286 -3.24 5.57 -12.78
N SER A 287 -3.96 5.57 -11.66
CA SER A 287 -4.05 6.72 -10.76
C SER A 287 -2.82 6.85 -9.86
N LYS A 288 -2.23 5.72 -9.45
CA LYS A 288 -1.12 5.68 -8.47
C LYS A 288 0.27 5.53 -9.06
N ILE A 289 0.39 5.02 -10.28
CA ILE A 289 1.66 4.65 -10.95
C ILE A 289 1.79 5.42 -12.26
#